data_AF-A0A946XLG9-F1
#
_entry.id   AF-A0A946XLG9-F1
#
_cell.length_a   1.000
_cell.length_b   1.000
_cell.length_c   1.000
_cell.angle_alpha   90.00
_cell.angle_beta   90.00
_cell.angle_gamma   90.00
#
_symmetry.space_group_name_H-M   'P 1'
#
loop_
_entity.id
_entity.type
_entity.pdbx_description
1 polymer ?
#
loop_
_entity_poly.entity_id
_entity_poly.type
_entity_poly.pdbx_seq_one_letter_code
_entity_poly.pdbx_strand_id
1 'polypeptide(L)'
;MHTTSGSVIGGQDKLAQNVWRVMKETDSRECRNCHSFEYMDFAVQEKRSAQRHDTALKKGETCIDCHKGIAHELPKGAIKNQ
;
A
#
# COMPACT_ATOMS: atom_id res chain seq x y z
N MET A 1 31.50 14.13 -27.36
CA MET A 1 30.15 13.60 -27.64
C MET A 1 29.57 13.13 -26.30
N HIS A 2 29.15 14.04 -25.42
CA HIS A 2 27.74 14.41 -25.18
C HIS A 2 26.73 13.28 -25.40
N THR A 3 26.45 12.52 -24.35
CA THR A 3 25.11 11.96 -24.09
C THR A 3 24.80 12.15 -22.60
N THR A 4 24.25 13.31 -22.26
CA THR A 4 23.49 13.50 -21.02
C THR A 4 22.19 12.71 -21.14
N SER A 5 22.22 11.44 -20.75
CA SER A 5 21.01 10.66 -20.52
C SER A 5 20.37 11.13 -19.22
N GLY A 6 19.65 12.25 -19.29
CA GLY A 6 18.75 12.71 -18.24
C GLY A 6 17.67 11.66 -18.01
N SER A 7 17.88 10.81 -17.01
CA SER A 7 16.86 9.89 -16.51
C SER A 7 15.73 10.73 -15.92
N VAL A 8 14.52 10.56 -16.45
CA VAL A 8 13.29 11.16 -15.93
C VAL A 8 12.91 10.43 -14.64
N ILE A 9 13.65 10.65 -13.55
CA ILE A 9 13.44 10.05 -12.23
C ILE A 9 12.78 11.08 -11.32
N GLY A 10 11.45 11.20 -11.40
CA GLY A 10 10.75 12.08 -10.45
C GLY A 10 9.23 12.17 -10.56
N GLY A 11 8.60 11.59 -11.58
CA GLY A 11 7.14 11.62 -11.73
C GLY A 11 6.42 10.47 -11.03
N GLN A 12 6.92 9.25 -11.20
CA GLN A 12 6.30 8.03 -10.66
C GLN A 12 6.28 8.01 -9.13
N ASP A 13 7.38 8.42 -8.50
CA ASP A 13 7.49 8.48 -7.04
C ASP A 13 6.51 9.50 -6.44
N LYS A 14 6.40 10.68 -7.07
CA LYS A 14 5.46 11.74 -6.64
C LYS A 14 4.02 11.28 -6.79
N LEU A 15 3.67 10.65 -7.91
CA LEU A 15 2.33 10.12 -8.10
C LEU A 15 2.00 9.02 -7.08
N ALA A 16 2.92 8.07 -6.86
CA ALA A 16 2.74 7.01 -5.88
C ALA A 16 2.56 7.57 -4.46
N GLN A 17 3.38 8.54 -4.05
CA GLN A 17 3.25 9.21 -2.76
C GLN A 17 1.92 9.94 -2.61
N ASN A 18 1.46 10.64 -3.66
CA ASN A 18 0.16 11.30 -3.65
C ASN A 18 -0.98 10.30 -3.51
N VAL A 19 -0.96 9.20 -4.27
CA VAL A 19 -1.98 8.15 -4.18
C VAL A 19 -1.96 7.48 -2.81
N TRP A 20 -0.80 7.13 -2.27
CA TRP A 20 -0.70 6.54 -0.94
C TRP A 20 -1.17 7.48 0.16
N ARG A 21 -0.85 8.78 0.06
CA ARG A 21 -1.36 9.80 0.98
C ARG A 21 -2.87 9.86 0.95
N VAL A 22 -3.48 9.92 -0.25
CA VAL A 22 -4.94 9.93 -0.41
C VAL A 22 -5.54 8.66 0.17
N MET A 23 -5.04 7.48 -0.17
CA MET A 23 -5.51 6.20 0.37
C MET A 23 -5.35 6.09 1.89
N LYS A 24 -4.35 6.75 2.49
CA LYS A 24 -4.19 6.79 3.95
C LYS A 24 -5.24 7.72 4.58
N GLU A 25 -5.41 8.92 4.02
CA GLU A 25 -6.38 9.93 4.49
C GLU A 25 -7.84 9.45 4.36
N THR A 26 -8.15 8.67 3.32
CA THR A 26 -9.48 8.10 3.07
C THR A 26 -9.70 6.75 3.73
N ASP A 27 -8.81 6.33 4.64
CA ASP A 27 -8.87 5.03 5.32
C ASP A 27 -8.96 3.84 4.34
N SER A 28 -8.28 3.97 3.20
CA SER A 28 -8.25 3.01 2.11
C SER A 28 -9.64 2.61 1.63
N ARG A 29 -10.56 3.59 1.56
CA ARG A 29 -11.95 3.42 1.11
C ARG A 29 -12.08 2.53 -0.13
N GLU A 30 -11.20 2.71 -1.10
CA GLU A 30 -11.18 1.97 -2.37
C GLU A 30 -10.94 0.47 -2.15
N CYS A 31 -10.13 0.10 -1.15
CA CYS A 31 -9.93 -1.29 -0.74
C CYS A 31 -11.11 -1.78 0.09
N ARG A 32 -11.52 -1.00 1.10
CA ARG A 32 -12.51 -1.40 2.09
C ARG A 32 -13.92 -1.55 1.54
N ASN A 33 -14.22 -0.92 0.40
CA ASN A 33 -15.47 -1.13 -0.31
C ASN A 33 -15.74 -2.61 -0.62
N CYS A 34 -14.69 -3.43 -0.76
CA CYS A 34 -14.79 -4.88 -0.93
C CYS A 34 -14.07 -5.68 0.18
N HIS A 35 -13.09 -5.07 0.86
CA HIS A 35 -12.25 -5.71 1.89
C HIS A 35 -12.33 -4.95 3.22
N SER A 36 -13.52 -4.81 3.78
CA SER A 36 -13.70 -4.23 5.12
C SER A 36 -13.26 -5.22 6.19
N PHE A 37 -12.57 -4.75 7.23
CA PHE A 37 -12.25 -5.55 8.42
C PHE A 37 -13.51 -6.15 9.08
N GLU A 38 -14.66 -5.49 8.96
CA GLU A 38 -15.95 -5.97 9.49
C GLU A 38 -16.39 -7.30 8.88
N TYR A 39 -16.05 -7.54 7.61
CA TYR A 39 -16.49 -8.71 6.86
C TYR A 39 -15.37 -9.74 6.66
N MET A 40 -14.17 -9.46 7.17
CA MET A 40 -13.07 -10.40 7.11
C MET A 40 -13.20 -11.47 8.20
N ASP A 41 -13.27 -12.73 7.81
CA ASP A 41 -13.06 -13.84 8.73
C ASP A 41 -11.54 -14.09 8.86
N PHE A 42 -11.00 -13.90 10.06
CA PHE A 42 -9.57 -14.07 10.32
C PHE A 42 -9.20 -15.54 10.55
N ALA A 43 -10.17 -16.41 10.88
CA ALA A 43 -9.92 -17.82 11.16
C ALA A 43 -9.61 -18.62 9.89
N VAL A 44 -10.12 -18.16 8.73
CA VAL A 44 -9.87 -18.79 7.42
C VAL A 44 -8.62 -18.25 6.73
N GLN A 45 -7.97 -17.23 7.29
CA GLN A 45 -6.75 -16.66 6.73
C GLN A 45 -5.51 -17.46 7.19
N GLU A 46 -4.46 -17.41 6.37
CA GLU A 46 -3.14 -17.89 6.78
C GLU A 46 -2.69 -17.21 8.07
N LYS A 47 -2.08 -17.98 8.99
CA LYS A 47 -1.75 -17.54 10.35
C LYS A 47 -1.02 -16.19 10.39
N ARG A 48 -0.06 -15.98 9.48
CA ARG A 48 0.68 -14.70 9.36
C ARG A 48 -0.26 -13.55 9.00
N SER A 49 -1.15 -13.75 8.02
CA SER A 49 -2.10 -12.74 7.57
C SER A 49 -3.06 -12.37 8.69
N ALA A 50 -3.65 -13.36 9.35
CA ALA A 50 -4.58 -13.16 10.46
C ALA A 50 -3.95 -12.32 11.58
N GLN A 51 -2.70 -12.64 11.97
CA GLN A 51 -1.96 -11.89 12.98
C GLN A 51 -1.68 -10.44 12.57
N ARG A 52 -1.34 -10.22 11.30
CA ARG A 52 -1.07 -8.87 10.77
C ARG A 52 -2.35 -8.04 10.69
N HIS A 53 -3.45 -8.61 10.21
CA HIS A 53 -4.74 -7.93 10.16
C HIS A 53 -5.30 -7.64 11.56
N ASP A 54 -5.17 -8.54 12.52
CA ASP A 54 -5.51 -8.29 13.93
C ASP A 54 -4.69 -7.13 14.52
N THR A 55 -3.40 -7.11 14.24
CA THR A 55 -2.53 -6.01 14.67
C THR A 55 -2.93 -4.69 14.02
N ALA A 56 -3.21 -4.69 12.71
CA ALA A 56 -3.60 -3.51 11.96
C ALA A 56 -4.91 -2.92 12.49
N LEU A 57 -5.92 -3.78 12.73
CA LEU A 57 -7.20 -3.38 13.30
C LEU A 57 -7.03 -2.74 14.68
N LYS A 58 -6.24 -3.36 15.56
CA LYS A 58 -5.95 -2.81 16.91
C LYS A 58 -5.21 -1.48 16.88
N LYS A 59 -4.37 -1.26 15.87
CA LYS A 59 -3.57 -0.04 15.71
C LYS A 59 -4.28 1.07 14.91
N GLY A 60 -5.46 0.78 14.33
CA GLY A 60 -6.10 1.72 13.40
C GLY A 60 -5.30 1.94 12.12
N GLU A 61 -4.55 0.93 11.67
CA GLU A 61 -3.85 0.98 10.39
C GLU A 61 -4.86 0.85 9.23
N THR A 62 -4.50 1.44 8.11
CA THR A 62 -5.21 1.40 6.84
C THR A 62 -4.59 0.33 5.94
N CYS A 63 -5.32 -0.15 4.93
CA CYS A 63 -4.82 -1.17 4.01
C CYS A 63 -3.50 -0.73 3.35
N ILE A 64 -3.41 0.54 2.96
CA ILE A 64 -2.24 1.08 2.25
C ILE A 64 -0.99 1.23 3.12
N ASP A 65 -1.08 1.07 4.45
CA ASP A 65 0.11 1.10 5.31
C ASP A 65 1.09 -0.03 4.99
N CYS A 66 0.54 -1.20 4.66
CA CYS A 66 1.32 -2.38 4.27
C CYS A 66 1.19 -2.69 2.77
N HIS A 67 -0.01 -2.58 2.19
CA HIS A 67 -0.32 -3.09 0.85
C HIS A 67 0.06 -2.14 -0.31
N LYS A 68 1.28 -1.58 -0.26
CA LYS A 68 1.82 -0.77 -1.35
C LYS A 68 2.39 -1.68 -2.42
N GLY A 69 1.87 -1.56 -3.63
CA GLY A 69 2.37 -2.31 -4.78
C GLY A 69 1.63 -3.61 -5.08
N ILE A 70 0.36 -3.73 -4.64
CA ILE A 70 -0.51 -4.85 -5.02
C ILE A 70 -0.92 -4.76 -6.50
N ALA A 71 -1.48 -3.61 -6.91
CA ALA A 71 -2.05 -3.45 -8.24
C ALA A 71 -1.00 -3.03 -9.30
N HIS A 72 0.04 -2.32 -8.86
CA HIS A 72 1.09 -1.79 -9.72
C HIS A 72 2.43 -2.00 -9.05
N GLU A 73 3.51 -2.05 -9.82
CA GLU A 73 4.85 -2.14 -9.25
C GLU A 73 5.18 -0.91 -8.41
N LEU A 74 6.01 -1.13 -7.39
CA LEU A 74 6.53 -0.04 -6.59
C LEU A 74 7.50 0.83 -7.41
N PRO A 75 7.51 2.15 -7.19
CA PRO A 75 8.49 3.01 -7.85
C PRO A 75 9.92 2.61 -7.51
N LYS A 76 10.85 2.88 -8.43
CA LYS A 76 12.27 2.54 -8.24
C LYS A 76 12.81 3.25 -7.00
N GLY A 77 13.30 2.46 -6.03
CA GLY A 77 13.83 2.98 -4.77
C GLY A 77 12.83 3.01 -3.60
N ALA A 78 11.56 2.65 -3.82
CA ALA A 78 10.63 2.45 -2.72
C ALA A 78 10.97 1.16 -1.94
N ILE A 79 11.03 1.26 -0.60
CA ILE A 79 11.28 0.12 0.28
C ILE A 79 10.02 -0.75 0.37
N LYS A 80 10.16 -2.05 0.12
CA LYS A 80 9.08 -3.04 0.32
C LYS A 80 9.00 -3.39 1.80
N ASN A 81 8.01 -2.85 2.51
CA ASN A 81 7.75 -3.18 3.91
C ASN A 81 6.57 -4.17 4.04
N GLN A 82 6.63 -5.28 3.29
CA GLN A 82 5.59 -6.32 3.24
C GLN A 82 6.09 -7.64 3.86
#